data_AF-A3PCK9-F1
#
_entry.id   AF-A3PCK9-F1
#
_cell.length_a   1.000
_cell.length_b   1.000
_cell.length_c   1.000
_cell.angle_alpha   90.00
_cell.angle_beta   90.00
_cell.angle_gamma   90.00
#
_symmetry.space_group_name_H-M   'P 1'
#
loop_
_entity.id
_entity.type
_entity.pdbx_description
1 polymer ?
#
loop_
_entity_poly.entity_id
_entity_poly.type
_entity_poly.pdbx_seq_one_letter_code
_entity_poly.pdbx_strand_id
1 'polypeptide(L)' 'MKINPKIDALQLMLTDLRTRNEPIRHKAAFKGCQPEFQSLVSRLIKQLEDELVAEKLTNRDS' A
#
# COMPACT_ATOMS: atom_id res chain seq x y z
N MET A 1 -15.95 -10.56 -15.92
CA MET A 1 -15.41 -9.55 -15.00
C MET A 1 -14.54 -8.60 -15.80
N LYS A 2 -14.87 -7.31 -15.89
CA LYS A 2 -13.92 -6.32 -16.40
C LYS A 2 -12.81 -6.24 -15.37
N ILE A 3 -11.68 -6.85 -15.67
CA ILE A 3 -10.47 -6.75 -14.86
C ILE A 3 -9.99 -5.30 -15.03
N ASN A 4 -10.06 -4.50 -13.98
CA ASN A 4 -9.47 -3.16 -14.00
C ASN A 4 -8.01 -3.32 -13.53
N PRO A 5 -7.03 -3.23 -14.44
CA PRO A 5 -5.62 -3.48 -14.11
C PRO A 5 -5.08 -2.51 -13.05
N LYS A 6 -5.70 -1.33 -12.89
CA LYS A 6 -5.34 -0.36 -11.86
C LYS A 6 -5.84 -0.79 -10.48
N ILE A 7 -7.04 -1.36 -10.38
CA ILE A 7 -7.55 -1.93 -9.13
C ILE A 7 -6.66 -3.09 -8.66
N ASP A 8 -6.28 -3.99 -9.57
CA ASP A 8 -5.41 -5.12 -9.24
C ASP A 8 -4.02 -4.66 -8.81
N ALA A 9 -3.43 -3.66 -9.50
CA ALA A 9 -2.14 -3.08 -9.12
C ALA A 9 -2.18 -2.45 -7.73
N LEU A 10 -3.22 -1.68 -7.41
CA LEU A 10 -3.40 -1.06 -6.08
C LEU A 10 -3.56 -2.12 -4.98
N GLN A 11 -4.32 -3.19 -5.24
CA GLN A 11 -4.46 -4.30 -4.29
C GLN A 11 -3.15 -5.05 -4.07
N LEU A 12 -2.36 -5.26 -5.12
CA LEU A 12 -1.04 -5.89 -5.02
C LEU A 12 -0.08 -5.04 -4.18
N MET A 13 0.00 -3.73 -4.45
CA MET A 13 0.85 -2.79 -3.69
C MET A 13 0.46 -2.73 -2.20
N LEU A 14 -0.83 -2.70 -1.89
CA LEU A 14 -1.31 -2.75 -0.50
C LEU A 14 -0.95 -4.05 0.20
N THR A 15 -1.04 -5.17 -0.53
CA THR A 15 -0.68 -6.50 0.00
C THR A 15 0.82 -6.54 0.31
N ASP A 16 1.66 -6.05 -0.58
CA ASP A 16 3.11 -6.00 -0.36
C ASP A 16 3.48 -5.13 0.84
N LEU A 17 2.90 -3.93 0.97
CA LEU A 17 3.17 -3.02 2.08
C LEU A 17 2.71 -3.57 3.44
N ARG A 18 1.64 -4.37 3.46
CA ARG A 18 1.11 -4.99 4.69
C ARG A 18 1.83 -6.27 5.08
N THR A 19 2.27 -7.07 4.12
CA THR A 19 2.86 -8.40 4.37
C THR A 19 4.38 -8.37 4.44
N ARG A 20 5.08 -7.51 3.69
CA ARG A 20 6.55 -7.48 3.65
C ARG A 20 7.20 -6.71 4.81
N ASN A 21 6.42 -6.19 5.76
CA ASN A 21 6.98 -5.51 6.94
C ASN A 21 7.52 -6.45 8.03
N GLU A 22 7.34 -7.77 7.92
CA GLU A 22 7.87 -8.71 8.93
C GLU A 22 9.39 -8.98 8.85
N PRO A 23 10.08 -8.94 7.68
CA PRO A 23 11.51 -9.24 7.63
C PRO A 23 12.43 -8.18 6.98
N ILE A 24 12.03 -6.91 6.78
CA ILE A 24 13.03 -5.83 6.58
C ILE A 24 13.69 -5.48 7.94
N ARG A 25 14.11 -6.52 8.67
CA ARG A 25 14.89 -6.49 9.90
C ARG A 25 16.37 -6.40 9.53
N HIS A 26 16.76 -5.52 8.61
CA HIS A 26 18.17 -5.14 8.47
C HIS A 26 18.54 -4.32 9.73
N LYS A 27 18.90 -5.07 10.78
CA LYS A 27 19.12 -4.69 12.18
C LYS A 27 20.10 -3.54 12.44
N ALA A 28 20.77 -3.00 11.42
CA ALA A 28 21.76 -1.94 11.55
C ALA A 28 21.26 -0.56 11.07
N ALA A 29 20.49 -0.49 9.98
CA ALA A 29 19.99 0.79 9.43
C ALA A 29 18.63 1.22 10.03
N PHE A 30 17.87 0.26 10.56
CA PHE A 30 16.49 0.50 11.02
C PHE A 30 16.36 0.88 12.51
N LYS A 31 17.40 0.72 13.33
CA LYS A 31 17.31 0.95 14.78
C LYS A 31 16.97 2.40 15.18
N GLY A 32 17.24 3.38 14.30
CA GLY A 32 16.94 4.79 14.54
C GLY A 32 15.79 5.37 13.72
N CYS A 33 15.42 4.74 12.61
CA CYS A 33 14.48 5.30 11.61
C CYS A 33 13.16 4.50 11.52
N GLN A 34 12.95 3.55 12.43
CA GLN A 34 11.75 2.73 12.45
C GLN A 34 10.44 3.53 12.56
N PRO A 35 10.30 4.56 13.43
CA PRO A 35 9.05 5.31 13.52
C PRO A 35 8.78 6.19 12.29
N GLU A 36 9.82 6.78 11.68
CA GLU A 36 9.71 7.56 10.46
C GLU A 36 9.32 6.68 9.27
N PHE A 37 9.93 5.50 9.17
CA PHE A 37 9.59 4.52 8.15
C PHE A 37 8.17 4.00 8.32
N GLN A 38 7.77 3.63 9.54
CA GLN A 38 6.39 3.21 9.82
C GLN A 38 5.38 4.31 9.51
N SER A 39 5.69 5.57 9.84
CA SER A 39 4.85 6.73 9.51
C SER A 39 4.74 6.94 8.00
N LEU A 40 5.85 6.81 7.26
CA LEU A 40 5.84 6.89 5.80
C LEU A 40 5.01 5.77 5.17
N VAL A 41 5.20 4.53 5.61
CA VAL A 41 4.44 3.38 5.13
C VAL A 41 2.95 3.54 5.44
N SER A 42 2.60 4.03 6.64
CA SER A 42 1.19 4.27 7.01
C SER A 42 0.54 5.33 6.12
N ARG A 43 1.26 6.41 5.81
CA ARG A 43 0.77 7.44 4.86
C ARG A 43 0.59 6.88 3.46
N LEU A 44 1.53 6.07 2.99
CA LEU A 44 1.45 5.45 1.66
C LEU A 44 0.30 4.45 1.56
N ILE A 45 0.08 3.62 2.59
CA ILE A 45 -1.06 2.71 2.65
C ILE A 45 -2.36 3.49 2.54
N LYS A 46 -2.52 4.56 3.32
CA LYS A 46 -3.72 5.40 3.28
C LYS A 46 -3.98 5.98 1.88
N GLN A 47 -2.94 6.51 1.24
CA GLN A 47 -3.05 7.04 -0.13
C GLN A 47 -3.51 5.97 -1.12
N LEU A 48 -2.93 4.77 -1.07
CA LEU A 48 -3.30 3.67 -1.96
C LEU A 48 -4.74 3.15 -1.68
N GLU A 49 -5.19 3.20 -0.43
CA GLU A 49 -6.59 2.86 -0.09
C GLU A 49 -7.58 3.88 -0.65
N ASP A 50 -7.28 5.17 -0.51
CA ASP A 50 -8.12 6.25 -1.03
C ASP A 50 -8.21 6.17 -2.56
N GLU A 51 -7.08 5.93 -3.25
CA GLU A 51 -7.02 5.71 -4.70
C GLU A 51 -7.82 4.47 -5.12
N LEU A 52 -7.73 3.37 -4.36
CA LEU A 52 -8.47 2.14 -4.66
C LEU A 52 -9.99 2.33 -4.52
N VAL A 53 -10.42 3.09 -3.51
CA VAL A 53 -11.83 3.43 -3.33
C VAL A 53 -12.31 4.30 -4.48
N ALA A 54 -11.57 5.35 -4.83
CA ALA A 54 -11.92 6.24 -5.95
C ALA A 54 -12.01 5.46 -7.28
N GLU A 55 -11.04 4.59 -7.57
CA GLU A 55 -11.04 3.80 -8.79
C GLU A 55 -12.21 2.80 -8.84
N LYS A 56 -12.58 2.20 -7.71
CA LYS A 56 -13.76 1.32 -7.61
C LYS A 56 -15.07 2.06 -7.83
N LEU A 57 -15.18 3.32 -7.40
CA LEU A 57 -16.36 4.15 -7.65
C LEU A 57 -16.47 4.48 -9.15
N THR A 58 -15.38 5.01 -9.73
CA THR A 58 -15.32 5.31 -11.18
C THR A 58 -15.65 4.09 -12.04
N ASN A 59 -15.13 2.91 -11.68
CA ASN A 59 -15.39 1.67 -12.40
C ASN A 59 -16.80 1.09 -12.17
N ARG A 60 -17.54 1.55 -11.15
CA ARG A 60 -18.96 1.21 -10.93
C ARG A 60 -19.90 2.13 -11.69
N ASP A 61 -19.50 3.39 -11.85
CA ASP A 61 -20.26 4.42 -12.57
C ASP A 61 -20.03 4.41 -14.10
N SER A 62 -19.17 3.50 -14.61
CA SER A 62 -18.81 3.32 -16.04
C SER A 62 -19.31 1.99 -16.63
#